data_AF-A0A807LME2-F1
#
_entry.id   AF-A0A807LME2-F1
#
_cell.length_a   1.000
_cell.length_b   1.000
_cell.length_c   1.000
_cell.angle_alpha   90.00
_cell.angle_beta   90.00
_cell.angle_gamma   90.00
#
_symmetry.space_group_name_H-M   'P 1'
#
loop_
_entity.id
_entity.type
_entity.pdbx_description
1 polymer ?
#
loop_
_entity_poly.entity_id
_entity_poly.type
_entity_poly.pdbx_seq_one_letter_code
_entity_poly.pdbx_strand_id
1 'polypeptide(L)'
;MIFYVMFSAALVISRKRAIACMIVCFMLTASAVAFTFYIPPQPRYGWINIGYILGDNLLIDFGMGCMLAVIYDNLKIQKRMGFYFFLISVIAVIYVSLLHISGARIIKFGIPALLIIILAIYSRSGNCIIFKTLHVVGDASYSIYLSHLYFALAMHNSVNVKNIASANAEIATLIFTGMCVAFGLFINITVEKPIMKYMADRKRQRKEATA
;
A
#
# COMPACT_ATOMS: atom_id res chain seq x y z
N MET A 1 0.28 3.08 -8.11
CA MET A 1 0.18 2.35 -9.39
C MET A 1 1.53 2.12 -10.04
N ILE A 2 2.38 3.15 -10.16
CA ILE A 2 3.70 3.00 -10.82
C ILE A 2 4.56 1.88 -10.23
N PHE A 3 4.55 1.71 -8.90
CA PHE A 3 5.23 0.61 -8.22
C PHE A 3 4.86 -0.77 -8.80
N TYR A 4 3.57 -1.02 -9.04
CA TYR A 4 3.10 -2.29 -9.60
C TYR A 4 3.57 -2.49 -11.05
N VAL A 5 3.67 -1.41 -11.83
CA VAL A 5 4.23 -1.48 -13.19
C VAL A 5 5.72 -1.85 -13.14
N MET A 6 6.49 -1.19 -12.27
CA MET A 6 7.91 -1.50 -12.05
C MET A 6 8.10 -2.94 -11.57
N PHE A 7 7.26 -3.38 -10.62
CA PHE A 7 7.30 -4.75 -10.11
C PHE A 7 6.93 -5.79 -11.18
N SER A 8 5.92 -5.50 -12.00
CA SER A 8 5.53 -6.37 -13.11
C SER A 8 6.65 -6.49 -14.15
N ALA A 9 7.31 -5.38 -14.49
CA ALA A 9 8.48 -5.38 -15.37
C ALA A 9 9.63 -6.22 -14.80
N ALA A 10 9.91 -6.10 -13.50
CA ALA A 10 10.92 -6.91 -12.84
C ALA A 10 10.60 -8.42 -12.87
N LEU A 11 9.33 -8.80 -12.75
CA LEU A 11 8.89 -10.20 -12.85
C LEU A 11 9.03 -10.79 -14.26
N VAL A 12 8.98 -9.96 -15.30
CA VAL A 12 9.27 -10.39 -16.69
C VAL A 12 10.75 -10.76 -16.83
N ILE A 13 11.64 -10.00 -16.19
CA ILE A 13 13.09 -10.24 -16.22
C ILE A 13 13.47 -11.46 -15.38
N SER A 14 12.94 -11.58 -14.16
CA SER A 14 13.25 -12.69 -13.27
C SER A 14 12.06 -13.12 -12.44
N ARG A 15 11.81 -14.44 -12.42
CA ARG A 15 10.81 -15.06 -11.54
C ARG A 15 11.34 -15.36 -10.14
N LYS A 16 12.66 -15.20 -9.91
CA LYS A 16 13.25 -15.37 -8.58
C LYS A 16 12.88 -14.14 -7.73
N ARG A 17 12.14 -14.34 -6.65
CA ARG A 17 11.60 -13.28 -5.78
C ARG A 17 12.67 -12.27 -5.36
N ALA A 18 13.82 -12.75 -4.88
CA ALA A 18 14.91 -11.88 -4.45
C ALA A 18 15.45 -10.99 -5.58
N ILE A 19 15.62 -11.55 -6.78
CA ILE A 19 16.10 -10.79 -7.95
C ILE A 19 15.07 -9.76 -8.39
N ALA A 20 13.79 -10.14 -8.46
CA ALA A 20 12.72 -9.19 -8.80
C ALA A 20 12.65 -8.03 -7.80
N CYS A 21 12.72 -8.32 -6.49
CA CYS A 21 12.78 -7.28 -5.45
C CYS A 21 14.01 -6.38 -5.60
N MET A 22 15.19 -6.95 -5.86
CA MET A 22 16.41 -6.15 -6.06
C MET A 22 16.32 -5.24 -7.29
N ILE A 23 15.77 -5.72 -8.41
CA ILE A 23 15.54 -4.90 -9.60
C ILE A 23 14.60 -3.74 -9.27
N VAL A 24 13.50 -4.00 -8.57
CA VAL A 24 12.54 -2.95 -8.19
C VAL A 24 13.18 -1.94 -7.25
N CYS A 25 13.89 -2.39 -6.22
CA CYS A 25 14.64 -1.50 -5.33
C CYS A 25 15.61 -0.62 -6.11
N PHE A 26 16.36 -1.19 -7.06
CA PHE A 26 17.26 -0.44 -7.93
C PHE A 26 16.52 0.61 -8.76
N MET A 27 15.39 0.25 -9.39
CA MET A 27 14.60 1.20 -10.17
C MET A 27 14.06 2.36 -9.31
N LEU A 28 13.60 2.06 -8.09
CA LEU A 28 13.08 3.07 -7.16
C LEU A 28 14.18 4.01 -6.66
N THR A 29 15.34 3.47 -6.28
CA THR A 29 16.47 4.30 -5.83
C THR A 29 17.08 5.11 -6.98
N ALA A 30 17.21 4.52 -8.18
CA ALA A 30 17.66 5.24 -9.37
C ALA A 30 16.71 6.41 -9.70
N SER A 31 15.40 6.18 -9.60
CA SER A 31 14.39 7.24 -9.76
C SER A 31 14.57 8.34 -8.71
N ALA A 32 14.65 7.99 -7.43
CA ALA A 32 14.82 8.96 -6.35
C ALA A 32 16.11 9.80 -6.52
N VAL A 33 17.23 9.16 -6.89
CA VAL A 33 18.51 9.84 -7.14
C VAL A 33 18.39 10.77 -8.36
N ALA A 34 17.80 10.30 -9.46
CA ALA A 34 17.59 11.12 -10.66
C ALA A 34 16.79 12.39 -10.35
N PHE A 35 15.67 12.27 -9.64
CA PHE A 35 14.80 13.41 -9.30
C PHE A 35 15.32 14.29 -8.16
N THR A 36 16.25 13.80 -7.34
CA THR A 36 16.87 14.61 -6.29
C THR A 36 18.03 15.43 -6.82
N PHE A 37 18.87 14.85 -7.69
CA PHE A 37 20.15 15.46 -8.06
C PHE A 37 20.23 15.94 -9.52
N TYR A 38 19.44 15.37 -10.43
CA TYR A 38 19.63 15.58 -11.87
C TYR A 38 18.41 16.17 -12.59
N ILE A 39 17.20 15.94 -12.08
CA ILE A 39 15.95 16.40 -12.71
C ILE A 39 15.32 17.47 -11.81
N PRO A 40 14.98 18.65 -12.34
CA PRO A 40 14.34 19.70 -11.55
C PRO A 40 12.97 19.24 -11.01
N PRO A 41 12.55 19.72 -9.83
CA PRO A 41 11.27 19.35 -9.23
C PRO A 41 10.12 19.61 -10.20
N GLN A 42 9.35 18.56 -10.47
CA GLN A 42 8.21 18.65 -11.37
C GLN A 42 6.97 19.09 -10.60
N PRO A 43 6.22 20.09 -11.07
CA PRO A 43 5.05 20.56 -10.36
C PRO A 43 3.91 19.53 -10.43
N ARG A 44 3.08 19.50 -9.39
CA ARG A 44 1.91 18.62 -9.28
C ARG A 44 0.72 19.06 -10.17
N TYR A 45 0.86 20.08 -11.02
CA TYR A 45 -0.27 20.70 -11.73
C TYR A 45 -0.96 19.73 -12.71
N GLY A 46 -2.29 19.62 -12.61
CA GLY A 46 -3.16 18.97 -13.61
C GLY A 46 -3.38 17.45 -13.43
N TRP A 47 -3.56 16.74 -14.56
CA TRP A 47 -3.62 15.27 -14.66
C TRP A 47 -2.25 14.63 -14.36
N ILE A 48 -2.23 13.30 -14.21
CA ILE A 48 -1.10 12.43 -13.80
C ILE A 48 0.26 12.91 -14.32
N ASN A 49 1.06 13.57 -13.46
CA ASN A 49 2.46 13.90 -13.76
C ASN A 49 3.37 12.76 -13.31
N ILE A 50 3.88 11.98 -14.27
CA ILE A 50 4.75 10.84 -14.01
C ILE A 50 6.06 11.28 -13.34
N GLY A 51 6.62 12.43 -13.73
CA GLY A 51 7.84 12.95 -13.13
C GLY A 51 7.66 13.29 -11.65
N TYR A 52 6.52 13.90 -11.29
CA TYR A 52 6.17 14.14 -9.89
C TYR A 52 6.05 12.82 -9.10
N ILE A 53 5.40 11.80 -9.67
CA ILE A 53 5.22 10.50 -9.01
C ILE A 53 6.55 9.77 -8.84
N LEU A 54 7.41 9.79 -9.86
CA LEU A 54 8.73 9.15 -9.85
C LEU A 54 9.72 9.83 -8.91
N GLY A 55 9.57 11.14 -8.69
CA GLY A 55 10.34 11.90 -7.70
C GLY A 55 9.78 11.86 -6.28
N ASP A 56 8.64 11.21 -6.04
CA ASP A 56 8.04 11.17 -4.70
C ASP A 56 8.77 10.15 -3.79
N ASN A 57 9.24 10.63 -2.64
CA ASN A 57 9.84 9.81 -1.57
C ASN A 57 8.96 8.65 -1.09
N LEU A 58 7.64 8.67 -1.34
CA LEU A 58 6.74 7.54 -1.11
C LEU A 58 7.23 6.25 -1.79
N LEU A 59 7.90 6.37 -2.94
CA LEU A 59 8.41 5.21 -3.66
C LEU A 59 9.47 4.44 -2.87
N ILE A 60 10.23 5.12 -2.01
CA ILE A 60 11.24 4.51 -1.16
C ILE A 60 10.58 3.61 -0.10
N ASP A 61 9.40 3.99 0.40
CA ASP A 61 8.64 3.19 1.37
C ASP A 61 8.28 1.80 0.82
N PHE A 62 7.91 1.73 -0.46
CA PHE A 62 7.69 0.45 -1.14
C PHE A 62 8.99 -0.36 -1.27
N GLY A 63 10.13 0.31 -1.54
CA GLY A 63 11.44 -0.31 -1.57
C GLY A 63 11.83 -0.97 -0.24
N MET A 64 11.56 -0.29 0.89
CA MET A 64 11.77 -0.87 2.23
C MET A 64 10.93 -2.14 2.45
N GLY A 65 9.68 -2.14 1.98
CA GLY A 65 8.83 -3.34 2.00
C GLY A 65 9.39 -4.49 1.17
N CYS A 66 9.92 -4.21 -0.02
CA CYS A 66 10.58 -5.23 -0.86
C CYS A 66 11.82 -5.82 -0.18
N MET A 67 12.66 -4.99 0.44
CA MET A 67 13.84 -5.46 1.19
C MET A 67 13.43 -6.34 2.37
N LEU A 68 12.41 -5.91 3.13
CA LEU A 68 11.86 -6.71 4.22
C LEU A 68 11.38 -8.07 3.73
N ALA A 69 10.70 -8.15 2.58
CA ALA A 69 10.23 -9.40 2.01
C ALA A 69 11.36 -10.36 1.62
N VAL A 70 12.52 -9.87 1.19
CA VAL A 70 13.70 -10.72 0.88
C VAL A 70 14.36 -11.23 2.16
N ILE A 71 14.44 -10.38 3.18
CA ILE A 71 15.05 -10.74 4.46
C ILE A 71 14.12 -11.67 5.25
N TYR A 72 12.80 -11.53 5.07
CA TYR A 72 11.76 -12.24 5.82
C TYR A 72 11.98 -13.75 5.89
N ASP A 73 12.33 -14.38 4.77
CA ASP A 73 12.56 -15.83 4.71
C ASP A 73 13.75 -16.29 5.59
N ASN A 74 14.70 -15.39 5.86
CA ASN A 74 15.85 -15.65 6.73
C ASN A 74 15.58 -15.31 8.21
N LEU A 75 14.48 -14.61 8.50
CA LEU A 75 14.10 -14.30 9.86
C LEU A 75 13.44 -15.54 10.47
N LYS A 76 14.03 -16.08 11.53
CA LYS A 76 13.41 -17.15 12.35
C LYS A 76 12.29 -16.56 13.22
N ILE A 77 11.25 -16.03 12.58
CA ILE A 77 10.14 -15.34 13.24
C ILE A 77 9.30 -16.36 14.02
N GLN A 78 9.37 -16.29 15.35
CA GLN A 78 8.39 -16.94 16.20
C GLN A 78 7.30 -15.93 16.54
N LYS A 79 6.07 -16.18 16.06
CA LYS A 79 4.91 -15.34 16.38
C LYS A 79 4.62 -15.43 17.86
N ARG A 80 4.82 -14.34 18.59
CA ARG A 80 4.72 -14.28 20.05
C ARG A 80 3.76 -13.20 20.55
N MET A 81 3.48 -12.20 19.71
CA MET A 81 2.68 -11.05 20.11
C MET A 81 1.19 -11.32 19.93
N GLY A 82 0.39 -11.14 20.99
CA GLY A 82 -1.06 -11.28 20.93
C GLY A 82 -1.71 -10.13 20.13
N PHE A 83 -2.87 -10.40 19.51
CA PHE A 83 -3.54 -9.43 18.64
C PHE A 83 -3.85 -8.07 19.29
N TYR A 84 -4.29 -8.05 20.55
CA TYR A 84 -4.58 -6.79 21.24
C TYR A 84 -3.32 -5.97 21.54
N PHE A 85 -2.22 -6.64 21.90
CA PHE A 85 -0.93 -5.95 22.10
C PHE A 85 -0.38 -5.41 20.78
N PHE A 86 -0.55 -6.17 19.69
CA PHE A 86 -0.27 -5.67 18.34
C PHE A 86 -1.09 -4.41 18.04
N LEU A 87 -2.40 -4.43 18.28
CA LEU A 87 -3.27 -3.28 18.01
C LEU A 87 -2.87 -2.04 18.81
N ILE A 88 -2.60 -2.20 20.10
CA ILE A 88 -2.12 -1.11 20.98
C ILE A 88 -0.78 -0.56 20.45
N SER A 89 0.13 -1.46 20.04
CA SER A 89 1.43 -1.06 19.50
C SER A 89 1.29 -0.28 18.19
N VAL A 90 0.40 -0.70 17.30
CA VAL A 90 0.10 0.03 16.05
C VAL A 90 -0.49 1.40 16.35
N ILE A 91 -1.45 1.50 17.27
CA ILE A 91 -2.04 2.79 17.67
C ILE A 91 -0.98 3.71 18.26
N ALA A 92 -0.09 3.19 19.12
CA ALA A 92 1.01 3.94 19.71
C ALA A 92 1.98 4.47 18.62
N VAL A 93 2.36 3.63 17.65
CA VAL A 93 3.22 4.05 16.54
C VAL A 93 2.56 5.15 15.71
N ILE A 94 1.28 5.02 15.39
CA ILE A 94 0.52 6.05 14.65
C ILE A 94 0.45 7.35 15.46
N TYR A 95 0.12 7.27 16.75
CA TYR A 95 0.01 8.44 17.63
C TYR A 95 1.34 9.21 17.72
N VAL A 96 2.45 8.50 17.95
CA VAL A 96 3.79 9.11 18.00
C VAL A 96 4.16 9.72 16.65
N SER A 97 3.94 8.98 15.54
CA SER A 97 4.21 9.45 14.18
C SER A 97 3.46 10.73 13.83
N LEU A 98 2.17 10.82 14.19
CA LEU A 98 1.33 11.96 13.83
C LEU A 98 1.60 13.21 14.67
N LEU A 99 1.82 13.03 15.99
CA LEU A 99 1.84 14.15 16.94
C LEU A 99 3.25 14.56 17.39
N HIS A 100 4.22 13.64 17.36
CA HIS A 100 5.55 13.87 17.95
C HIS A 100 6.69 13.85 16.93
N ILE A 101 6.48 13.23 15.77
CA ILE A 101 7.50 13.17 14.72
C ILE A 101 7.24 14.25 13.66
N SER A 102 8.22 15.13 13.48
CA SER A 102 8.29 16.13 12.42
C SER A 102 9.52 15.89 11.54
N GLY A 103 9.50 16.40 10.31
CA GLY A 103 10.64 16.34 9.39
C GLY A 103 10.33 15.58 8.11
N ALA A 104 11.36 14.93 7.56
CA ALA A 104 11.28 14.24 6.28
C ALA A 104 10.17 13.18 6.28
N ARG A 105 9.45 13.06 5.16
CA ARG A 105 8.34 12.11 4.97
C ARG A 105 8.72 10.67 5.35
N ILE A 106 9.93 10.25 5.01
CA ILE A 106 10.45 8.91 5.31
C ILE A 106 10.52 8.68 6.82
N ILE A 107 10.96 9.68 7.59
CA ILE A 107 11.04 9.59 9.05
C ILE A 107 9.64 9.65 9.66
N LYS A 108 8.80 10.58 9.17
CA LYS A 108 7.46 10.80 9.72
C LYS A 108 6.49 9.65 9.41
N PHE A 109 6.55 9.06 8.21
CA PHE A 109 5.57 8.08 7.75
C PHE A 109 6.20 6.77 7.29
N GLY A 110 7.35 6.80 6.61
CA GLY A 110 8.00 5.60 6.08
C GLY A 110 8.46 4.61 7.14
N ILE A 111 9.28 5.07 8.10
CA ILE A 111 9.79 4.26 9.21
C ILE A 111 8.62 3.73 10.08
N PRO A 112 7.64 4.56 10.50
CA PRO A 112 6.46 4.06 11.21
C PRO A 112 5.67 3.00 10.42
N ALA A 113 5.49 3.18 9.12
CA ALA A 113 4.81 2.19 8.28
C ALA A 113 5.57 0.86 8.23
N LEU A 114 6.90 0.91 8.06
CA LEU A 114 7.74 -0.29 8.11
C LEU A 114 7.64 -1.00 9.46
N LEU A 115 7.66 -0.24 10.56
CA LEU A 115 7.52 -0.78 11.92
C LEU A 115 6.15 -1.46 12.11
N ILE A 116 5.07 -0.87 11.61
CA ILE A 116 3.73 -1.49 11.63
C ILE A 116 3.73 -2.83 10.90
N ILE A 117 4.39 -2.93 9.74
CA ILE A 117 4.51 -4.19 8.99
C ILE A 117 5.32 -5.22 9.78
N ILE A 118 6.42 -4.82 10.41
CA ILE A 118 7.23 -5.70 11.28
C ILE A 118 6.39 -6.19 12.46
N LEU A 119 5.66 -5.31 13.13
CA LEU A 119 4.74 -5.68 14.21
C LEU A 119 3.68 -6.67 13.72
N ALA A 120 3.11 -6.47 12.54
CA ALA A 120 2.13 -7.38 11.95
C ALA A 120 2.73 -8.78 11.69
N ILE A 121 3.99 -8.85 11.23
CA ILE A 121 4.73 -10.10 11.01
C ILE A 121 4.89 -10.92 12.31
N TYR A 122 5.24 -10.27 13.42
CA TYR A 122 5.44 -10.94 14.71
C TYR A 122 4.13 -11.23 15.47
N SER A 123 3.01 -10.69 14.99
CA SER A 123 1.68 -10.85 15.58
C SER A 123 1.08 -12.22 15.29
N ARG A 124 0.35 -12.76 16.27
CA ARG A 124 -0.51 -13.93 16.12
C ARG A 124 -1.88 -13.50 15.59
N SER A 125 -2.52 -14.37 14.82
CA SER A 125 -3.90 -14.17 14.37
C SER A 125 -4.84 -14.04 15.57
N GLY A 126 -5.77 -13.10 15.50
CA GLY A 126 -6.90 -13.00 16.42
C GLY A 126 -8.09 -13.81 15.93
N ASN A 127 -9.07 -14.05 16.81
CA ASN A 127 -10.36 -14.66 16.45
C ASN A 127 -11.55 -13.71 16.64
N CYS A 128 -11.31 -12.47 17.09
CA CYS A 128 -12.36 -11.48 17.34
C CYS A 128 -12.88 -10.82 16.06
N ILE A 129 -14.03 -10.17 16.15
CA ILE A 129 -14.69 -9.52 15.00
C ILE A 129 -13.79 -8.43 14.39
N ILE A 130 -13.07 -7.68 15.23
CA ILE A 130 -12.15 -6.62 14.80
C ILE A 130 -11.04 -7.20 13.90
N PHE A 131 -10.44 -8.33 14.30
CA PHE A 131 -9.43 -8.99 13.49
C PHE A 131 -9.98 -9.40 12.13
N LYS A 132 -11.17 -10.02 12.11
CA LYS A 132 -11.82 -10.47 10.86
C LYS A 132 -12.12 -9.28 9.94
N THR A 133 -12.66 -8.18 10.49
CA THR A 133 -12.96 -6.97 9.71
C THR A 133 -11.69 -6.33 9.16
N LEU A 134 -10.65 -6.16 9.97
CA LEU A 134 -9.38 -5.60 9.51
C LEU A 134 -8.73 -6.48 8.44
N HIS A 135 -8.82 -7.81 8.57
CA HIS A 135 -8.32 -8.73 7.55
C HIS A 135 -9.08 -8.58 6.24
N VAL A 136 -10.41 -8.49 6.27
CA VAL A 136 -11.25 -8.30 5.08
C VAL A 136 -10.94 -6.97 4.37
N VAL A 137 -10.78 -5.89 5.13
CA VAL A 137 -10.37 -4.59 4.57
C VAL A 137 -8.95 -4.66 4.01
N GLY A 138 -8.04 -5.35 4.69
CA GLY A 138 -6.68 -5.61 4.22
C GLY A 138 -6.64 -6.39 2.90
N ASP A 139 -7.45 -7.44 2.77
CA ASP A 139 -7.58 -8.23 1.54
C ASP A 139 -8.08 -7.38 0.37
N ALA A 140 -8.89 -6.35 0.63
CA ALA A 140 -9.39 -5.41 -0.38
C ALA A 140 -8.51 -4.17 -0.58
N SER A 141 -7.37 -4.07 0.12
CA SER A 141 -6.53 -2.87 0.13
C SER A 141 -6.06 -2.45 -1.27
N TYR A 142 -5.79 -3.41 -2.16
CA TYR A 142 -5.42 -3.11 -3.54
C TYR A 142 -6.55 -2.44 -4.33
N SER A 143 -7.75 -3.02 -4.25
CA SER A 143 -8.96 -2.47 -4.88
C SER A 143 -9.32 -1.08 -4.32
N ILE A 144 -9.15 -0.88 -3.00
CA ILE A 144 -9.31 0.44 -2.35
C ILE A 144 -8.26 1.42 -2.88
N TYR A 145 -6.99 1.01 -2.95
CA TYR A 145 -5.89 1.84 -3.45
C TYR A 145 -6.07 2.23 -4.93
N LEU A 146 -6.67 1.39 -5.76
CA LEU A 146 -7.04 1.78 -7.13
C LEU A 146 -8.17 2.80 -7.18
N SER A 147 -9.17 2.61 -6.32
CA SER A 147 -10.41 3.37 -6.41
C SER A 147 -10.33 4.74 -5.73
N HIS A 148 -9.51 4.89 -4.68
CA HIS A 148 -9.50 6.09 -3.84
C HIS A 148 -9.24 7.39 -4.61
N LEU A 149 -8.46 7.34 -5.70
CA LEU A 149 -8.18 8.51 -6.53
C LEU A 149 -9.47 9.11 -7.13
N TYR A 150 -10.38 8.24 -7.59
CA TYR A 150 -11.64 8.67 -8.20
C TYR A 150 -12.60 9.25 -7.15
N PHE A 151 -12.67 8.64 -5.96
CA PHE A 151 -13.47 9.17 -4.87
C PHE A 151 -12.91 10.49 -4.33
N ALA A 152 -11.58 10.65 -4.26
CA ALA A 152 -10.94 11.90 -3.88
C ALA A 152 -11.23 13.02 -4.91
N LEU A 153 -11.20 12.70 -6.21
CA LEU A 153 -11.55 13.64 -7.27
C LEU A 153 -13.04 14.04 -7.18
N ALA A 154 -13.94 13.07 -7.00
CA ALA A 154 -15.36 13.32 -6.86
C ALA A 154 -15.68 14.19 -5.64
N MET A 155 -15.00 13.95 -4.52
CA MET A 155 -15.09 14.76 -3.31
C MET A 155 -14.64 16.20 -3.59
N HIS A 156 -13.44 16.39 -4.15
CA HIS A 156 -12.88 17.70 -4.45
C HIS A 156 -13.82 18.54 -5.33
N ASN A 157 -14.35 17.93 -6.39
CA ASN A 157 -15.30 18.59 -7.28
C ASN A 157 -16.63 18.90 -6.59
N SER A 158 -17.11 18.03 -5.70
CA SER A 158 -18.36 18.25 -4.98
C SER A 158 -18.28 19.38 -3.95
N VAL A 159 -17.14 19.53 -3.28
CA VAL A 159 -16.92 20.54 -2.23
C VAL A 159 -16.60 21.91 -2.82
N ASN A 160 -15.70 21.98 -3.81
CA ASN A 160 -15.25 23.26 -4.38
C ASN A 160 -16.28 23.93 -5.27
N VAL A 161 -17.14 23.17 -5.96
CA VAL A 161 -18.19 23.74 -6.82
C VAL A 161 -19.31 24.39 -5.98
N LYS A 162 -19.44 24.01 -4.70
CA LYS A 162 -20.59 24.38 -3.86
C LYS A 162 -20.27 25.32 -2.68
N ASN A 163 -19.04 25.83 -2.56
CA ASN A 163 -18.61 26.71 -1.44
C ASN A 163 -19.08 26.18 -0.06
N ILE A 164 -18.93 24.89 0.15
CA ILE A 164 -19.45 24.19 1.33
C ILE A 164 -18.62 24.57 2.57
N ALA A 165 -19.29 24.94 3.67
CA ALA A 165 -18.65 25.24 4.96
C ALA A 165 -17.78 24.06 5.47
N SER A 166 -16.72 24.35 6.24
CA SER A 166 -15.71 23.38 6.68
C SER A 166 -16.28 22.12 7.36
N ALA A 167 -17.28 22.27 8.24
CA ALA A 167 -17.92 21.14 8.92
C ALA A 167 -18.62 20.17 7.95
N ASN A 168 -19.19 20.69 6.86
CA ASN A 168 -19.83 19.87 5.83
C ASN A 168 -18.78 19.17 4.94
N ALA A 169 -17.58 19.74 4.80
CA ALA A 169 -16.48 19.11 4.08
C ALA A 169 -15.90 17.91 4.84
N GLU A 170 -15.84 17.95 6.17
CA GLU A 170 -15.43 16.81 7.00
C GLU A 170 -16.41 15.63 6.87
N ILE A 171 -17.71 15.92 6.97
CA ILE A 171 -18.76 14.90 6.78
C ILE A 171 -18.68 14.32 5.36
N ALA A 172 -18.53 15.16 4.34
CA ALA A 172 -18.34 14.70 2.98
C ALA A 172 -17.11 13.78 2.87
N THR A 173 -15.99 14.13 3.51
CA THR A 173 -14.77 13.30 3.53
C THR A 173 -15.05 11.91 4.09
N LEU A 174 -15.76 11.82 5.23
CA LEU A 174 -16.14 10.55 5.85
C LEU A 174 -17.04 9.72 4.92
N ILE A 175 -18.03 10.35 4.28
CA ILE A 175 -18.94 9.68 3.34
C ILE A 175 -18.17 9.13 2.15
N PHE A 176 -17.38 9.96 1.46
CA PHE A 176 -16.61 9.52 0.29
C PHE A 176 -15.57 8.46 0.64
N THR A 177 -14.97 8.54 1.84
CA THR A 177 -14.06 7.49 2.33
C THR A 177 -14.82 6.18 2.56
N GLY A 178 -15.99 6.22 3.21
CA GLY A 178 -16.84 5.05 3.41
C GLY A 178 -17.28 4.42 2.09
N MET A 179 -17.69 5.24 1.12
CA MET A 179 -18.04 4.79 -0.24
C MET A 179 -16.85 4.15 -0.95
N CYS A 180 -15.65 4.74 -0.84
CA CYS A 180 -14.43 4.19 -1.43
C CYS A 180 -14.11 2.81 -0.84
N VAL A 181 -14.22 2.64 0.48
CA VAL A 181 -13.97 1.36 1.15
C VAL A 181 -15.01 0.32 0.72
N ALA A 182 -16.30 0.69 0.72
CA ALA A 182 -17.38 -0.19 0.27
C ALA A 182 -17.20 -0.62 -1.20
N PHE A 183 -16.83 0.31 -2.08
CA PHE A 183 -16.55 0.02 -3.47
C PHE A 183 -15.31 -0.87 -3.65
N GLY A 184 -14.23 -0.61 -2.91
CA GLY A 184 -13.04 -1.45 -2.94
C GLY A 184 -13.33 -2.89 -2.46
N LEU A 185 -14.16 -3.06 -1.42
CA LEU A 185 -14.64 -4.36 -0.97
C LEU A 185 -15.48 -5.06 -2.04
N PHE A 186 -16.38 -4.32 -2.69
CA PHE A 186 -17.20 -4.84 -3.79
C PHE A 186 -16.34 -5.37 -4.94
N ILE A 187 -15.35 -4.60 -5.39
CA ILE A 187 -14.42 -5.00 -6.47
C ILE A 187 -13.56 -6.19 -6.03
N ASN A 188 -13.08 -6.21 -4.79
CA ASN A 188 -12.29 -7.33 -4.28
C ASN A 188 -13.07 -8.66 -4.36
N ILE A 189 -14.35 -8.64 -3.99
CA ILE A 189 -15.19 -9.85 -3.96
C ILE A 189 -15.63 -10.26 -5.37
N THR A 190 -16.03 -9.29 -6.21
CA THR A 190 -16.64 -9.59 -7.52
C THR A 190 -15.64 -9.73 -8.66
N VAL A 191 -14.47 -9.12 -8.56
CA VAL A 191 -13.47 -9.10 -9.65
C VAL A 191 -12.16 -9.76 -9.20
N GLU A 192 -11.56 -9.27 -8.12
CA GLU A 192 -10.20 -9.66 -7.73
C GLU A 192 -10.13 -11.13 -7.31
N LYS A 193 -10.97 -11.56 -6.35
CA LYS A 193 -11.00 -12.94 -5.86
C LYS A 193 -11.34 -13.97 -6.94
N PRO A 194 -12.34 -13.73 -7.82
CA PRO A 194 -12.62 -14.63 -8.94
C PRO A 194 -11.44 -14.78 -9.92
N ILE A 195 -10.77 -13.68 -10.27
CA ILE A 195 -9.58 -13.72 -11.16
C ILE A 195 -8.45 -14.51 -10.50
N MET A 196 -8.17 -14.25 -9.22
CA MET A 196 -7.13 -14.98 -8.48
C MET A 196 -7.42 -16.48 -8.41
N LYS A 197 -8.68 -16.86 -8.16
CA LYS A 197 -9.12 -18.25 -8.14
C LYS A 197 -8.94 -18.90 -9.51
N TYR A 198 -9.40 -18.24 -10.57
CA TYR A 198 -9.23 -18.72 -11.94
C TYR A 198 -7.75 -18.96 -12.31
N MET A 199 -6.87 -18.03 -11.96
CA MET A 199 -5.42 -18.17 -12.21
C MET A 199 -4.80 -19.31 -11.39
N ALA A 200 -5.22 -19.50 -10.15
CA ALA A 200 -4.74 -20.58 -9.28
C ALA A 200 -5.14 -21.96 -9.83
N ASP A 201 -6.41 -22.11 -10.23
CA ASP A 201 -6.94 -23.34 -10.81
C ASP A 201 -6.20 -23.71 -12.10
N ARG A 202 -5.94 -22.72 -12.98
CA ARG A 202 -5.18 -22.92 -14.23
C ARG A 202 -3.74 -23.36 -13.97
N LYS A 203 -3.10 -22.83 -12.92
CA LYS A 203 -1.73 -23.21 -12.55
C LYS A 203 -1.68 -24.65 -12.04
N ARG A 204 -2.69 -25.08 -11.28
CA ARG A 204 -2.81 -26.46 -10.79
C ARG A 204 -2.98 -27.45 -11.94
N GLN A 205 -3.91 -27.17 -12.85
CA GLN A 205 -4.15 -28.01 -14.04
C GLN A 205 -2.91 -28.19 -14.90
N ARG A 206 -2.15 -27.10 -15.13
CA ARG A 206 -0.88 -27.19 -15.88
C ARG A 206 0.16 -28.07 -15.20
N LYS A 207 0.23 -28.05 -13.87
CA LYS A 207 1.19 -28.88 -13.12
C LYS A 207 0.83 -30.36 -13.21
N GLU A 208 -0.46 -30.69 -13.13
CA GLU A 208 -1.00 -32.05 -13.28
C GLU A 208 -0.79 -32.59 -14.70
N ALA A 209 -0.86 -31.75 -15.74
CA ALA A 209 -0.62 -32.17 -17.13
C ALA A 209 0.87 -32.41 -17.49
N THR A 210 1.80 -31.96 -16.65
CA THR A 210 3.26 -32.11 -16.85
C THR A 210 3.90 -33.14 -15.91
N ALA A 211 3.12 -33.74 -15.01
CA ALA A 211 3.55 -34.80 -14.09
C ALA A 211 3.16 -36.16 -14.67
#